data_AF-A0A1Q9JVU7-F1
#
_entry.id   AF-A0A1Q9JVU7-F1
#
_cell.length_a   1.000
_cell.length_b   1.000
_cell.length_c   1.000
_cell.angle_alpha   90.00
_cell.angle_beta   90.00
_cell.angle_gamma   90.00
#
_symmetry.space_group_name_H-M   'P 1'
#
loop_
_entity.id
_entity.type
_entity.pdbx_description
1 polymer ?
#
loop_
_entity_poly.entity_id
_entity_poly.type
_entity_poly.pdbx_seq_one_letter_code
_entity_poly.pdbx_strand_id
1 'polypeptide(L)'
;MDFKSVLPGVKIVKEDETGKEEELFISQNDKIIVETLNGRKIKGDFMQIEYARYTEEDDIVFVHKDENGENEGIPFDTIADICKL
;
A
#
# COMPACT_ATOMS: atom_id res chain seq x y z
N MET A 1 10.57 1.43 -30.41
CA MET A 1 10.04 0.40 -29.49
C MET A 1 9.90 1.11 -28.15
N ASP A 2 8.67 1.29 -27.67
CA ASP A 2 8.41 1.98 -26.39
C ASP A 2 8.47 0.95 -25.26
N PHE A 3 9.46 1.11 -24.37
CA PHE A 3 9.57 0.29 -23.18
C PHE A 3 8.87 1.04 -22.05
N LYS A 4 7.63 0.64 -21.73
CA LYS A 4 7.01 0.99 -20.44
C LYS A 4 7.52 0.01 -19.39
N SER A 5 8.48 0.44 -18.57
CA SER A 5 8.84 -0.29 -17.35
C SER A 5 7.58 -0.37 -16.49
N VAL A 6 7.08 -1.59 -16.25
CA VAL A 6 6.12 -1.83 -15.17
C VAL A 6 6.92 -1.79 -13.88
N LEU A 7 6.75 -0.72 -13.10
CA LEU A 7 7.31 -0.66 -11.75
C LEU A 7 6.67 -1.80 -10.93
N PRO A 8 7.41 -2.44 -10.00
CA PRO A 8 6.81 -3.38 -9.07
C PRO A 8 5.64 -2.71 -8.34
N GLY A 9 4.55 -3.46 -8.19
CA GLY A 9 3.32 -2.97 -7.61
C GLY A 9 2.42 -4.08 -7.10
N VAL A 10 1.38 -3.69 -6.39
CA VAL A 10 0.35 -4.56 -5.83
C VAL A 10 -1.00 -4.25 -6.46
N LYS A 11 -1.74 -5.30 -6.79
CA LYS A 11 -3.16 -5.22 -7.14
C LYS A 11 -3.96 -5.44 -5.87
N ILE A 12 -4.78 -4.47 -5.51
CA ILE A 12 -5.70 -4.51 -4.37
C ILE A 12 -7.10 -4.67 -4.94
N VAL A 13 -7.81 -5.70 -4.48
CA VAL A 13 -9.21 -5.92 -4.82
C VAL A 13 -10.02 -5.58 -3.58
N LYS A 14 -10.91 -4.61 -3.69
CA LYS A 14 -11.82 -4.21 -2.63
C LYS A 14 -13.23 -4.60 -3.03
N GLU A 15 -14.01 -5.09 -2.09
CA GLU A 15 -15.44 -5.32 -2.30
C GLU A 15 -16.21 -4.20 -1.61
N ASP A 16 -17.09 -3.51 -2.35
CA ASP A 16 -17.97 -2.50 -1.76
C ASP A 16 -19.18 -3.13 -1.05
N GLU A 17 -19.99 -2.32 -0.36
CA GLU A 17 -21.20 -2.78 0.36
C GLU A 17 -22.24 -3.46 -0.56
N THR A 18 -22.11 -3.32 -1.88
CA THR A 18 -23.00 -3.91 -2.88
C THR A 18 -22.44 -5.21 -3.47
N GLY A 19 -21.26 -5.66 -3.02
CA GLY A 19 -20.58 -6.85 -3.52
C GLY A 19 -19.83 -6.60 -4.83
N LYS A 20 -19.62 -5.34 -5.22
CA LYS A 20 -18.90 -5.00 -6.44
C LYS A 20 -17.41 -4.90 -6.12
N GLU A 21 -16.63 -5.65 -6.89
CA GLU A 21 -15.18 -5.57 -6.84
C GLU A 21 -14.68 -4.28 -7.52
N GLU A 22 -13.87 -3.52 -6.77
CA GLU A 22 -13.05 -2.44 -7.27
C GLU A 22 -11.59 -2.88 -7.26
N GLU A 23 -10.93 -2.79 -8.41
CA GLU A 23 -9.51 -3.10 -8.55
C GLU A 23 -8.68 -1.82 -8.51
N LEU A 24 -7.77 -1.73 -7.55
CA LEU A 24 -6.79 -0.65 -7.42
C LEU A 24 -5.38 -1.20 -7.63
N PHE A 25 -4.65 -0.63 -8.59
CA PHE A 25 -3.24 -0.95 -8.80
C PHE A 25 -2.35 0.15 -8.21
N ILE A 26 -1.45 -0.24 -7.30
CA ILE A 26 -0.50 0.66 -6.63
C ILE A 26 0.91 0.22 -6.99
N SER A 27 1.67 1.12 -7.59
CA SER A 27 3.06 0.94 -7.99
C SER A 27 4.01 1.61 -7.01
N GLN A 28 5.27 1.18 -7.00
CA GLN A 28 6.34 1.84 -6.26
C GLN A 28 6.35 3.36 -6.52
N ASN A 29 6.48 4.13 -5.45
CA ASN A 29 6.44 5.61 -5.41
C ASN A 29 5.09 6.24 -5.75
N ASP A 30 4.00 5.47 -5.87
CA ASP A 30 2.66 6.07 -5.92
C ASP A 30 2.34 6.77 -4.60
N LYS A 31 1.77 7.96 -4.68
CA LYS A 31 1.24 8.64 -3.49
C LYS A 31 -0.04 7.93 -3.05
N ILE A 32 -0.07 7.53 -1.80
CA ILE A 32 -1.20 6.82 -1.22
C ILE A 32 -1.62 7.42 0.12
N ILE A 33 -2.85 7.12 0.50
CA ILE A 33 -3.35 7.26 1.87
C ILE A 33 -3.78 5.88 2.34
N VAL A 34 -3.25 5.43 3.47
CA VAL A 34 -3.67 4.23 4.18
C VAL A 34 -4.52 4.63 5.38
N GLU A 35 -5.72 4.08 5.48
CA GLU A 35 -6.57 4.15 6.65
C GLU A 35 -6.50 2.83 7.39
N THR A 36 -6.17 2.89 8.67
CA THR A 36 -6.07 1.71 9.53
C THR A 36 -7.39 1.45 10.27
N LEU A 37 -7.61 0.22 10.73
CA LEU A 37 -8.81 -0.19 11.49
C LEU A 37 -9.03 0.63 12.77
N ASN A 38 -7.97 1.26 13.31
CA ASN A 38 -8.08 2.16 14.48
C ASN A 38 -8.43 3.62 14.11
N GLY A 39 -8.69 3.90 12.83
CA GLY A 39 -9.08 5.21 12.31
C GLY A 39 -7.91 6.16 11.99
N ARG A 40 -6.65 5.72 12.12
CA ARG A 40 -5.49 6.54 11.78
C ARG A 40 -5.28 6.56 10.26
N LYS A 41 -5.11 7.76 9.70
CA LYS A 41 -4.83 7.99 8.27
C LYS A 41 -3.39 8.40 8.06
N ILE A 42 -2.69 7.68 7.19
CA ILE A 42 -1.25 7.84 6.95
C ILE A 42 -1.07 8.12 5.47
N LYS A 43 -0.46 9.25 5.13
CA LYS A 43 -0.19 9.66 3.75
C LYS A 43 1.30 9.56 3.47
N GLY A 44 1.65 9.07 2.29
CA GLY A 44 3.04 9.03 1.83
C GLY A 44 3.20 8.30 0.50
N ASP A 45 4.44 8.01 0.14
CA ASP A 45 4.79 7.26 -1.07
C ASP A 45 4.83 5.76 -0.77
N PHE A 46 4.17 4.96 -1.61
CA PHE A 46 4.11 3.51 -1.49
C PHE A 46 5.47 2.90 -1.80
N MET A 47 5.95 2.04 -0.91
CA MET A 47 7.13 1.22 -1.12
C MET A 47 6.76 -0.24 -0.96
N GLN A 48 6.86 -1.01 -2.04
CA GLN A 48 6.79 -2.46 -1.96
C GLN A 48 8.13 -2.99 -1.49
N ILE A 49 8.16 -3.70 -0.37
CA ILE A 49 9.34 -4.41 0.12
C ILE A 49 8.95 -5.87 0.32
N GLU A 50 9.56 -6.78 -0.43
CA GLU A 50 9.49 -8.21 -0.15
C GLU A 50 10.48 -8.52 0.99
N TYR A 51 9.99 -8.63 2.23
CA TYR A 51 10.84 -9.05 3.35
C TYR A 51 11.01 -10.58 3.35
N ALA A 52 11.83 -11.08 2.43
CA ALA A 52 12.34 -12.44 2.53
C ALA A 52 13.46 -12.48 3.58
N ARG A 53 13.12 -12.54 4.89
CA ARG A 53 13.90 -13.21 5.95
C ARG A 53 13.31 -12.96 7.35
N TYR A 54 12.84 -14.05 7.95
CA TYR A 54 12.99 -14.46 9.37
C TYR A 54 11.87 -14.35 10.40
N THR A 55 10.64 -13.98 10.03
CA THR A 55 9.44 -14.32 10.82
C THR A 55 8.27 -14.53 9.86
N GLU A 56 7.33 -15.40 10.22
CA GLU A 56 6.07 -15.67 9.51
C GLU A 56 5.10 -14.46 9.61
N GLU A 57 5.62 -13.24 9.47
CA GLU A 57 4.84 -12.01 9.63
C GLU A 57 4.46 -11.49 8.25
N ASP A 58 3.22 -11.86 7.91
CA ASP A 58 2.22 -11.28 7.03
C ASP A 58 2.61 -10.03 6.22
N ASP A 59 2.07 -9.97 4.99
CA ASP A 59 2.19 -8.85 4.06
C ASP A 59 2.14 -7.47 4.78
N ILE A 60 3.11 -6.58 4.49
CA ILE A 60 3.23 -5.23 5.09
C ILE A 60 3.27 -4.17 3.98
N VAL A 61 2.49 -3.09 4.13
CA VAL A 61 2.60 -1.88 3.31
C VAL A 61 3.62 -0.94 3.95
N PHE A 62 4.70 -0.60 3.26
CA PHE A 62 5.59 0.47 3.69
C PHE A 62 5.18 1.81 3.07
N VAL A 63 5.07 2.83 3.90
CA VAL A 63 4.77 4.21 3.51
C VAL A 63 5.97 5.08 3.85
N HIS A 64 6.60 5.67 2.84
CA HIS A 64 7.58 6.74 3.01
C HIS A 64 6.84 8.06 3.21
N LYS A 65 6.98 8.67 4.38
CA LYS A 65 6.50 10.04 4.61
C LYS A 65 7.51 11.01 3.99
N ASP A 66 7.06 12.19 3.56
CA ASP A 66 7.90 13.22 2.92
C ASP A 66 9.04 13.72 3.84
N GLU A 67 9.82 14.72 3.40
CA GLU A 67 11.19 15.06 3.87
C GLU A 67 11.44 15.16 5.40
N ASN A 68 10.40 15.18 6.25
CA ASN A 68 10.53 15.20 7.71
C ASN A 68 9.91 13.98 8.43
N GLY A 69 9.42 12.98 7.70
CA GLY A 69 8.70 11.85 8.27
C GLY A 69 9.47 10.54 8.19
N GLU A 70 9.44 9.77 9.27
CA GLU A 70 10.02 8.42 9.30
C GLU A 70 9.21 7.45 8.43
N ASN A 71 9.90 6.48 7.84
CA ASN A 71 9.25 5.35 7.16
C ASN A 71 8.39 4.58 8.16
N GLU A 72 7.18 4.24 7.74
CA GLU A 72 6.27 3.46 8.58
C GLU A 72 5.81 2.20 7.83
N GLY A 73 6.02 1.05 8.48
CA GLY A 73 5.46 -0.23 8.04
C GLY A 73 4.09 -0.44 8.65
N ILE A 74 3.10 -0.80 7.84
CA ILE A 74 1.70 -1.01 8.22
C ILE A 74 1.32 -2.45 7.85
N PRO A 75 1.06 -3.33 8.83
CA PRO A 75 0.59 -4.69 8.58
C PRO A 75 -0.75 -4.69 7.83
N PHE A 76 -0.92 -5.57 6.83
CA PHE A 76 -2.14 -5.60 6.00
C PHE A 76 -3.41 -5.89 6.81
N ASP A 77 -3.32 -6.72 7.85
CA ASP A 77 -4.43 -7.05 8.76
C ASP A 77 -4.94 -5.84 9.56
N THR A 78 -4.14 -4.77 9.65
CA THR A 78 -4.53 -3.51 10.31
C THR A 78 -5.11 -2.47 9.35
N ILE A 79 -5.16 -2.74 8.04
CA ILE A 79 -5.63 -1.80 7.02
C ILE A 79 -7.14 -1.90 6.88
N ALA A 80 -7.83 -0.77 7.02
CA ALA A 80 -9.25 -0.63 6.72
C ALA A 80 -9.48 -0.25 5.26
N ASP A 81 -8.67 0.68 4.74
CA ASP A 81 -8.76 1.15 3.36
C ASP A 81 -7.42 1.71 2.87
N ILE A 82 -7.23 1.74 1.56
CA ILE A 82 -6.05 2.31 0.91
C ILE A 82 -6.42 2.95 -0.42
N CYS A 83 -6.09 4.22 -0.58
CA CYS A 83 -6.43 4.98 -1.77
C CYS A 83 -5.16 5.55 -2.42
N LYS A 84 -5.11 5.52 -3.75
CA LYS A 84 -4.11 6.25 -4.54
C LYS A 84 -4.53 7.71 -4.70
N LEU A 85 -3.57 8.63 -4.56
CA LEU A 85 -3.75 10.09 -4.69
C LEU A 85 -3.48 10.61 -6.09
#